data_AF-A0A9D4CI03-F1
#
_entry.id   AF-A0A9D4CI03-F1
#
_cell.length_a   1.000
_cell.length_b   1.000
_cell.length_c   1.000
_cell.angle_alpha   90.00
_cell.angle_beta   90.00
_cell.angle_gamma   90.00
#
_symmetry.space_group_name_H-M   'P 1'
#
loop_
_entity.id
_entity.type
_entity.pdbx_description
1 polymer ?
#
loop_
_entity_poly.entity_id
_entity_poly.type
_entity_poly.pdbx_seq_one_letter_code
_entity_poly.pdbx_strand_id
1 'polypeptide(L)'
;MFPGLPPNVTRVEIYCIDPMSVTDETFRAEGWGRVTYLRLPSNGHSSNTLHGGVFTGLKHLTALHINIVSLETLDKGVFDGLENLTILNLDDCWQLNLNDLLDIISDEGVLPNLHTLSLGKTSSEKNYNVILGERFWKMFKRPVTFLDISDKKVNVNDFRNLDTDESFGQRLEIVNLSRISVFTGLIASDPKHEYYKI
;
A
#
# COMPACT_ATOMS: atom_id res chain seq x y z
N MET A 1 -2.41 22.73 -2.61
CA MET A 1 -3.71 22.47 -3.26
C MET A 1 -3.57 22.59 -4.77
N PHE A 2 -3.98 21.58 -5.53
CA PHE A 2 -4.06 21.67 -7.00
C PHE A 2 -5.29 22.48 -7.44
N PRO A 3 -5.28 23.08 -8.65
CA PRO A 3 -6.47 23.73 -9.20
C PRO A 3 -7.61 22.72 -9.44
N GLY A 4 -8.82 23.26 -9.64
CA GLY A 4 -9.97 22.46 -10.01
C GLY A 4 -9.82 21.81 -11.39
N LEU A 5 -10.52 20.69 -11.60
CA LEU A 5 -10.46 19.90 -12.82
C LEU A 5 -11.73 20.11 -13.69
N PRO A 6 -11.59 20.12 -15.03
CA PRO A 6 -12.72 20.10 -15.94
C PRO A 6 -13.67 18.92 -15.68
N PRO A 7 -14.97 19.03 -16.00
CA PRO A 7 -15.99 18.08 -15.57
C PRO A 7 -15.87 16.67 -16.16
N ASN A 8 -15.14 16.51 -17.27
CA ASN A 8 -14.91 15.25 -17.96
C ASN A 8 -13.61 14.53 -17.55
N VAL A 9 -12.80 15.12 -16.66
CA VAL A 9 -11.55 14.51 -16.21
C VAL A 9 -11.84 13.50 -15.11
N THR A 10 -11.59 12.22 -15.40
CA THR A 10 -11.71 11.10 -14.44
C THR A 10 -10.38 10.39 -14.19
N ARG A 11 -9.38 10.60 -15.05
CA ARG A 11 -8.06 9.99 -14.97
C ARG A 11 -7.00 11.08 -14.83
N VAL A 12 -6.20 11.00 -13.77
CA VAL A 12 -5.15 11.98 -13.47
C VAL A 12 -3.84 11.26 -13.21
N GLU A 13 -2.76 11.74 -13.83
CA GLU A 13 -1.39 11.31 -13.55
C GLU A 13 -0.57 12.56 -13.26
N ILE A 14 0.12 12.60 -12.11
CA ILE A 14 0.85 13.77 -11.64
C ILE A 14 2.33 13.44 -11.53
N TYR A 15 3.09 13.86 -12.53
CA TYR A 15 4.53 13.68 -12.56
C TYR A 15 5.24 14.69 -11.68
N CYS A 16 6.37 14.28 -11.10
CA CYS A 16 7.24 15.14 -10.30
C CYS A 16 6.50 15.79 -9.12
N ILE A 17 5.62 15.03 -8.45
CA ILE A 17 5.17 15.47 -7.14
C ILE A 17 6.39 15.60 -6.23
N ASP A 18 6.45 16.70 -5.49
CA ASP A 18 7.17 16.77 -4.23
C ASP A 18 6.16 16.32 -3.15
N PRO A 19 6.25 15.07 -2.67
CA PRO A 19 5.29 14.55 -1.71
C PRO A 19 5.23 15.36 -0.40
N MET A 20 6.30 16.09 -0.05
CA MET A 20 6.26 17.03 1.10
C MET A 20 5.21 18.14 0.92
N SER A 21 4.70 18.36 -0.29
CA SER A 21 3.65 19.34 -0.60
C SER A 21 2.25 18.72 -0.68
N VAL A 22 2.10 17.40 -0.52
CA VAL A 22 0.82 16.70 -0.69
C VAL A 22 0.14 16.52 0.68
N THR A 23 -0.73 17.48 1.02
CA THR A 23 -1.58 17.46 2.21
C THR A 23 -3.02 17.02 1.89
N ASP A 24 -3.88 16.90 2.91
CA ASP A 24 -5.33 16.65 2.76
C ASP A 24 -6.06 17.74 1.97
N GLU A 25 -5.48 18.92 1.80
CA GLU A 25 -5.99 19.98 0.93
C GLU A 25 -5.60 19.81 -0.55
N THR A 26 -4.76 18.84 -0.90
CA THR A 26 -4.19 18.71 -2.24
C THR A 26 -5.25 18.45 -3.31
N PHE A 27 -6.21 17.58 -3.00
CA PHE A 27 -7.24 17.08 -3.94
C PHE A 27 -8.66 17.52 -3.56
N ARG A 28 -8.81 18.70 -2.94
CA ARG A 28 -10.12 19.20 -2.49
C ARG A 28 -10.80 20.20 -3.43
N ALA A 29 -10.08 20.72 -4.42
CA ALA A 29 -10.66 21.64 -5.38
C ALA A 29 -11.80 20.99 -6.19
N GLU A 30 -12.61 21.83 -6.84
CA GLU A 30 -13.73 21.34 -7.64
C GLU A 30 -13.29 20.33 -8.70
N GLY A 31 -14.07 19.26 -8.90
CA GLY A 31 -13.83 18.25 -9.92
C GLY A 31 -13.01 17.04 -9.47
N TRP A 32 -12.17 17.15 -8.43
CA TRP A 32 -11.38 16.02 -7.92
C TRP A 32 -12.24 14.86 -7.40
N GLY A 33 -13.43 15.13 -6.88
CA GLY A 33 -14.37 14.10 -6.45
C GLY A 33 -14.84 13.15 -7.56
N ARG A 34 -14.67 13.51 -8.84
CA ARG A 34 -15.02 12.68 -10.01
C ARG A 34 -13.88 11.76 -10.48
N VAL A 35 -12.67 11.96 -9.97
CA VAL A 35 -11.50 11.17 -10.38
C VAL A 35 -11.67 9.72 -9.95
N THR A 36 -11.57 8.81 -10.91
CA THR A 36 -11.64 7.36 -10.70
C THR A 36 -10.25 6.70 -10.77
N TYR A 37 -9.29 7.34 -11.40
CA TYR A 37 -7.91 6.87 -11.49
C TYR A 37 -6.93 7.98 -11.14
N LEU A 38 -6.03 7.70 -10.19
CA LEU A 38 -4.92 8.59 -9.82
C LEU A 38 -3.60 7.83 -9.85
N ARG A 39 -2.60 8.42 -10.53
CA ARG A 39 -1.21 7.98 -10.48
C ARG A 39 -0.28 9.07 -9.99
N LEU A 40 0.58 8.75 -9.05
CA LEU A 40 1.56 9.63 -8.44
C LEU A 40 2.99 9.07 -8.61
N PRO A 41 3.58 9.17 -9.82
CA PRO A 41 4.97 8.78 -10.03
C PRO A 41 5.94 9.87 -9.57
N SER A 42 6.96 9.48 -8.81
CA SER A 42 8.08 10.35 -8.47
C SER A 42 9.37 9.54 -8.30
N ASN A 43 10.45 10.06 -8.88
CA ASN A 43 11.81 9.54 -8.76
C ASN A 43 12.68 10.46 -7.88
N GLY A 44 12.04 11.32 -7.08
CA GLY A 44 12.73 12.21 -6.16
C GLY A 44 13.64 11.46 -5.19
N HIS A 45 14.59 12.20 -4.61
CA HIS A 45 15.57 11.64 -3.67
C HIS A 45 15.36 12.10 -2.23
N SER A 46 14.43 13.04 -2.00
CA SER A 46 14.02 13.46 -0.66
C SER A 46 13.12 12.41 -0.03
N SER A 47 13.33 12.10 1.25
CA SER A 47 12.40 11.30 2.04
C SER A 47 11.02 11.96 2.04
N ASN A 48 10.00 11.13 1.86
CA ASN A 48 8.63 11.57 1.65
C ASN A 48 7.66 10.87 2.59
N THR A 49 6.66 11.62 3.06
CA THR A 49 5.53 11.14 3.86
C THR A 49 4.24 11.45 3.11
N LEU A 50 3.32 10.50 3.04
CA LEU A 50 1.93 10.81 2.67
C LEU A 50 1.09 10.91 3.94
N HIS A 51 0.46 12.08 4.10
CA HIS A 51 -0.28 12.42 5.30
C HIS A 51 -1.68 11.79 5.35
N GLY A 52 -2.20 11.63 6.57
CA GLY A 52 -3.55 11.15 6.81
C GLY A 52 -4.59 12.02 6.10
N GLY A 53 -5.58 11.39 5.50
CA GLY A 53 -6.67 12.09 4.83
C GLY A 53 -6.33 12.71 3.47
N VAL A 54 -5.10 12.51 2.96
CA VAL A 54 -4.62 13.08 1.68
C VAL A 54 -5.57 12.81 0.51
N PHE A 55 -6.21 11.63 0.48
CA PHE A 55 -7.11 11.21 -0.60
C PHE A 55 -8.61 11.36 -0.31
N THR A 56 -9.01 11.96 0.82
CA THR A 56 -10.42 12.05 1.25
C THR A 56 -11.33 12.78 0.27
N GLY A 57 -10.78 13.70 -0.54
CA GLY A 57 -11.52 14.38 -1.61
C GLY A 57 -11.88 13.49 -2.81
N LEU A 58 -11.21 12.35 -2.98
CA LEU A 58 -11.30 11.47 -4.14
C LEU A 58 -12.38 10.38 -3.97
N LYS A 59 -13.61 10.80 -3.70
CA LYS A 59 -14.72 9.92 -3.29
C LYS A 59 -15.08 8.81 -4.29
N HIS A 60 -14.77 8.98 -5.57
CA HIS A 60 -15.04 7.99 -6.63
C HIS A 60 -13.79 7.24 -7.11
N LEU A 61 -12.66 7.35 -6.39
CA LEU A 61 -11.42 6.71 -6.79
C LEU A 61 -11.54 5.19 -6.74
N THR A 62 -11.32 4.53 -7.88
CA THR A 62 -11.35 3.08 -8.00
C THR A 62 -9.95 2.48 -8.16
N ALA A 63 -8.98 3.27 -8.64
CA ALA A 63 -7.60 2.86 -8.82
C ALA A 63 -6.61 3.94 -8.37
N LEU A 64 -5.71 3.56 -7.46
CA LEU A 64 -4.66 4.40 -6.92
C LEU A 64 -3.32 3.73 -7.14
N HIS A 65 -2.45 4.44 -7.84
CA HIS A 65 -1.08 4.02 -8.11
C HIS A 65 -0.12 5.03 -7.49
N ILE A 66 0.62 4.61 -6.49
CA ILE A 66 1.66 5.40 -5.84
C ILE A 66 2.98 4.75 -6.21
N ASN A 67 3.79 5.44 -7.02
CA ASN A 67 5.08 4.94 -7.49
C ASN A 67 6.15 5.99 -7.15
N ILE A 68 6.34 6.22 -5.85
CA ILE A 68 7.25 7.24 -5.31
C ILE A 68 8.44 6.51 -4.71
N VAL A 69 9.58 6.55 -5.42
CA VAL A 69 10.77 5.79 -5.02
C VAL A 69 11.23 6.11 -3.60
N SER A 70 11.14 7.39 -3.21
CA SER A 70 11.58 7.89 -1.91
C SER A 70 10.47 8.07 -0.86
N LEU A 71 9.30 7.46 -1.09
CA LEU A 71 8.25 7.39 -0.06
C LEU A 71 8.75 6.52 1.08
N GLU A 72 8.89 7.07 2.28
CA GLU A 72 9.38 6.34 3.45
C GLU A 72 8.24 5.97 4.40
N THR A 73 7.31 6.90 4.63
CA THR A 73 6.26 6.76 5.65
C THR A 73 4.87 7.10 5.13
N LEU A 74 3.88 6.45 5.74
CA LEU A 74 2.46 6.70 5.55
C LEU A 74 1.88 7.01 6.92
N ASP A 75 1.20 8.14 7.06
CA ASP A 75 0.48 8.45 8.29
C ASP A 75 -0.77 7.58 8.40
N LYS A 76 -1.20 7.33 9.63
CA LYS A 76 -2.48 6.66 9.89
C LYS A 76 -3.61 7.45 9.22
N GLY A 77 -4.52 6.72 8.57
CA GLY A 77 -5.65 7.31 7.86
C GLY A 77 -5.32 7.87 6.47
N VAL A 78 -4.13 7.59 5.92
CA VAL A 78 -3.76 8.01 4.55
C VAL A 78 -4.80 7.55 3.50
N PHE A 79 -5.43 6.40 3.71
CA PHE A 79 -6.44 5.82 2.83
C PHE A 79 -7.89 6.09 3.27
N ASP A 80 -8.12 6.98 4.24
CA ASP A 80 -9.48 7.28 4.73
C ASP A 80 -10.37 7.85 3.61
N GLY A 81 -11.62 7.41 3.59
CA GLY A 81 -12.62 7.82 2.59
C GLY A 81 -12.49 7.15 1.22
N LEU A 82 -11.51 6.27 1.00
CA LEU A 82 -11.33 5.51 -0.24
C LEU A 82 -12.20 4.24 -0.30
N GLU A 83 -13.50 4.38 -0.05
CA GLU A 83 -14.44 3.26 0.00
C GLU A 83 -14.61 2.54 -1.34
N ASN A 84 -14.46 3.26 -2.45
CA ASN A 84 -14.61 2.73 -3.81
C ASN A 84 -13.32 2.13 -4.39
N LEU A 85 -12.21 2.16 -3.64
CA LEU A 85 -10.92 1.73 -4.16
C LEU A 85 -10.89 0.21 -4.34
N THR A 86 -10.62 -0.21 -5.58
CA THR A 86 -10.52 -1.61 -5.97
C THR A 86 -9.08 -2.02 -6.28
N ILE A 87 -8.23 -1.07 -6.67
CA ILE A 87 -6.84 -1.30 -7.03
C ILE A 87 -5.96 -0.36 -6.21
N LEU A 88 -5.06 -0.93 -5.41
CA LEU A 88 -3.94 -0.24 -4.78
C LEU A 88 -2.64 -0.82 -5.32
N ASN A 89 -1.89 -0.01 -6.04
CA ASN A 89 -0.56 -0.34 -6.52
C ASN A 89 0.47 0.56 -5.85
N LEU A 90 1.40 -0.04 -5.13
CA LEU A 90 2.52 0.61 -4.46
C LEU A 90 3.87 0.13 -5.03
N ASP A 91 3.87 -0.47 -6.22
CA ASP A 91 5.10 -0.91 -6.87
C ASP A 91 6.07 0.26 -7.04
N ASP A 92 7.36 -0.04 -7.00
CA ASP A 92 8.44 0.93 -7.12
C ASP A 92 8.51 1.97 -5.97
N CYS A 93 7.78 1.77 -4.87
CA CYS A 93 7.99 2.50 -3.60
C CYS A 93 9.13 1.86 -2.78
N TRP A 94 10.37 2.00 -3.23
CA TRP A 94 11.50 1.24 -2.68
C TRP A 94 11.82 1.53 -1.21
N GLN A 95 11.61 2.77 -0.76
CA GLN A 95 11.92 3.18 0.61
C GLN A 95 10.77 2.98 1.61
N LEU A 96 9.57 2.61 1.16
CA LEU A 96 8.36 2.60 1.98
C LEU A 96 8.42 1.49 3.01
N ASN A 97 8.30 1.81 4.30
CA ASN A 97 8.16 0.77 5.33
C ASN A 97 6.91 -0.07 5.08
N LEU A 98 7.09 -1.29 4.60
CA LEU A 98 5.98 -2.16 4.28
C LEU A 98 5.21 -2.63 5.52
N ASN A 99 5.87 -2.83 6.65
CA ASN A 99 5.16 -3.30 7.84
C ASN A 99 4.19 -2.21 8.35
N ASP A 100 4.58 -0.94 8.30
CA ASP A 100 3.69 0.18 8.63
C ASP A 100 2.49 0.24 7.66
N LEU A 101 2.75 0.07 6.35
CA LEU A 101 1.67 -0.03 5.34
C LEU A 101 0.72 -1.19 5.66
N LEU A 102 1.26 -2.37 5.94
CA LEU A 102 0.47 -3.57 6.22
C LEU A 102 -0.38 -3.37 7.47
N ASP A 103 0.15 -2.75 8.51
CA ASP A 103 -0.60 -2.41 9.71
C ASP A 103 -1.78 -1.48 9.40
N ILE A 104 -1.58 -0.46 8.56
CA ILE A 104 -2.64 0.48 8.13
C ILE A 104 -3.74 -0.24 7.34
N ILE A 105 -3.38 -0.99 6.30
CA ILE A 105 -4.38 -1.63 5.42
C ILE A 105 -5.08 -2.83 6.08
N SER A 106 -4.51 -3.36 7.16
CA SER A 106 -5.09 -4.44 7.96
C SER A 106 -6.11 -3.95 9.00
N ASP A 107 -6.27 -2.64 9.18
CA ASP A 107 -7.31 -2.09 10.06
C ASP A 107 -8.73 -2.41 9.53
N GLU A 108 -9.66 -2.59 10.46
CA GLU A 108 -11.06 -2.86 10.10
C GLU A 108 -11.67 -1.66 9.36
N GLY A 109 -12.38 -1.91 8.26
CA GLY A 109 -13.01 -0.87 7.46
C GLY A 109 -12.08 -0.10 6.50
N VAL A 110 -10.75 -0.25 6.59
CA VAL A 110 -9.81 0.40 5.65
C VAL A 110 -9.82 -0.32 4.29
N LEU A 111 -10.13 0.39 3.20
CA LEU A 111 -10.20 -0.18 1.84
C LEU A 111 -11.14 -1.40 1.74
N PRO A 112 -12.44 -1.25 2.06
CA PRO A 112 -13.37 -2.38 2.20
C PRO A 112 -13.63 -3.13 0.89
N ASN A 113 -13.43 -2.46 -0.26
CA ASN A 113 -13.69 -2.99 -1.60
C ASN A 113 -12.41 -3.26 -2.41
N LEU A 114 -11.26 -3.38 -1.74
CA LEU A 114 -10.00 -3.69 -2.44
C LEU A 114 -10.05 -5.07 -3.07
N HIS A 115 -9.71 -5.17 -4.36
CA HIS A 115 -9.62 -6.41 -5.13
C HIS A 115 -8.18 -6.76 -5.50
N THR A 116 -7.37 -5.74 -5.75
CA THR A 116 -5.98 -5.89 -6.22
C THR A 116 -5.06 -5.10 -5.30
N LEU A 117 -4.12 -5.81 -4.68
CA LEU A 117 -3.03 -5.24 -3.89
C LEU A 117 -1.69 -5.60 -4.54
N SER A 118 -0.96 -4.61 -5.02
CA SER A 118 0.37 -4.82 -5.64
C SER A 118 1.47 -4.16 -4.81
N LEU A 119 2.39 -4.98 -4.28
CA LEU A 119 3.52 -4.60 -3.43
C LEU A 119 4.84 -5.18 -3.98
N GLY A 120 4.87 -5.66 -5.23
CA GLY A 120 5.93 -6.50 -5.76
C GLY A 120 7.30 -5.82 -5.80
N LYS A 121 7.39 -4.58 -6.28
CA LYS A 121 8.69 -3.90 -6.43
C LYS A 121 8.97 -2.85 -5.36
N THR A 122 8.86 -3.17 -4.08
CA THR A 122 9.21 -2.26 -2.97
C THR A 122 10.47 -2.74 -2.24
N SER A 123 11.62 -2.76 -2.92
CA SER A 123 12.85 -3.38 -2.39
C SER A 123 13.90 -2.35 -1.95
N SER A 124 13.97 -2.12 -0.63
CA SER A 124 15.18 -1.65 0.06
C SER A 124 15.57 -2.67 1.14
N GLU A 125 16.80 -2.58 1.68
CA GLU A 125 17.26 -3.43 2.78
C GLU A 125 16.33 -3.44 4.00
N LYS A 126 15.60 -2.34 4.21
CA LYS A 126 14.63 -2.18 5.29
C LYS A 126 13.30 -2.91 5.05
N ASN A 127 13.00 -3.24 3.79
CA ASN A 127 11.71 -3.77 3.35
C ASN A 127 11.75 -5.23 2.87
N TYR A 128 12.90 -5.89 3.01
CA TYR A 128 12.99 -7.30 2.67
C TYR A 128 12.13 -8.14 3.59
N ASN A 129 12.20 -7.90 4.90
CA ASN A 129 11.47 -8.70 5.88
C ASN A 129 10.05 -8.15 6.07
N VAL A 130 9.07 -8.92 5.63
CA VAL A 130 7.65 -8.58 5.77
C VAL A 130 7.00 -9.56 6.74
N ILE A 131 6.18 -9.04 7.64
CA ILE A 131 5.38 -9.84 8.58
C ILE A 131 3.95 -9.91 8.06
N LEU A 132 3.53 -11.08 7.57
CA LEU A 132 2.14 -11.30 7.13
C LEU A 132 1.37 -11.98 8.27
N GLY A 133 1.01 -11.18 9.27
CA GLY A 133 0.28 -11.64 10.46
C GLY A 133 -1.19 -11.96 10.18
N GLU A 134 -1.88 -12.49 11.20
CA GLU A 134 -3.31 -12.83 11.14
C GLU A 134 -4.20 -11.67 10.66
N ARG A 135 -3.90 -10.44 11.10
CA ARG A 135 -4.65 -9.23 10.74
C ARG A 135 -4.59 -8.95 9.23
N PHE A 136 -3.40 -9.13 8.65
CA PHE A 136 -3.22 -9.02 7.21
C PHE A 136 -4.05 -10.08 6.49
N TRP A 137 -3.96 -11.36 6.89
CA TRP A 137 -4.72 -12.42 6.23
C TRP A 137 -6.24 -12.29 6.38
N LYS A 138 -6.73 -11.67 7.45
CA LYS A 138 -8.15 -11.33 7.62
C LYS A 138 -8.66 -10.36 6.56
N MET A 139 -7.79 -9.52 5.97
CA MET A 139 -8.21 -8.59 4.92
C MET A 139 -8.72 -9.33 3.67
N PHE A 140 -8.27 -10.57 3.43
CA PHE A 140 -8.72 -11.41 2.30
C PHE A 140 -10.07 -12.10 2.54
N LYS A 141 -10.71 -11.86 3.70
CA LYS A 141 -12.16 -12.09 3.86
C LYS A 141 -12.98 -11.06 3.05
N ARG A 142 -12.35 -9.94 2.69
CA ARG A 142 -12.85 -8.90 1.77
C ARG A 142 -12.46 -9.27 0.33
N PRO A 143 -12.92 -8.56 -0.71
CA PRO A 143 -12.85 -9.04 -2.09
C PRO A 143 -11.45 -9.03 -2.74
N VAL A 144 -10.36 -9.05 -1.95
CA VAL A 144 -9.00 -9.09 -2.48
C VAL A 144 -8.77 -10.44 -3.16
N THR A 145 -8.79 -10.44 -4.50
CA THR A 145 -8.58 -11.62 -5.34
C THR A 145 -7.16 -11.72 -5.86
N PHE A 146 -6.43 -10.61 -5.92
CA PHE A 146 -5.05 -10.56 -6.39
C PHE A 146 -4.12 -9.94 -5.35
N LEU A 147 -3.06 -10.66 -5.02
CA LEU A 147 -1.96 -10.18 -4.19
C LEU A 147 -0.63 -10.33 -4.92
N ASP A 148 0.10 -9.23 -5.08
CA ASP A 148 1.51 -9.27 -5.46
C ASP A 148 2.39 -8.91 -4.27
N ILE A 149 3.17 -9.88 -3.80
CA ILE A 149 4.22 -9.71 -2.79
C ILE A 149 5.56 -10.21 -3.33
N SER A 150 5.78 -10.11 -4.64
CA SER A 150 7.05 -10.51 -5.25
C SER A 150 8.23 -9.82 -4.59
N ASP A 151 9.43 -10.39 -4.71
CA ASP A 151 10.67 -9.80 -4.20
C ASP A 151 10.68 -9.51 -2.69
N LYS A 152 9.89 -10.26 -1.90
CA LYS A 152 9.89 -10.17 -0.43
C LYS A 152 10.58 -11.35 0.22
N LYS A 153 11.10 -11.09 1.41
CA LYS A 153 11.57 -12.09 2.35
C LYS A 153 10.51 -12.26 3.44
N VAL A 154 9.85 -13.41 3.43
CA VAL A 154 8.72 -13.72 4.30
C VAL A 154 9.05 -14.85 5.26
N ASN A 155 8.40 -14.88 6.42
CA ASN A 155 8.58 -15.97 7.36
C ASN A 155 7.82 -17.20 6.87
N VAL A 156 8.37 -18.40 7.02
CA VAL A 156 7.61 -19.62 6.72
C VAL A 156 6.32 -19.72 7.54
N ASN A 157 6.31 -19.16 8.75
CA ASN A 157 5.15 -19.19 9.64
C ASN A 157 4.05 -18.23 9.23
N ASP A 158 4.33 -17.23 8.40
CA ASP A 158 3.34 -16.27 7.92
C ASP A 158 2.21 -16.94 7.15
N PHE A 159 2.51 -18.02 6.44
CA PHE A 159 1.53 -18.77 5.65
C PHE A 159 0.89 -19.92 6.42
N ARG A 160 1.42 -20.33 7.58
CA ARG A 160 0.87 -21.47 8.34
C ARG A 160 -0.56 -21.24 8.80
N ASN A 161 -0.93 -19.98 9.04
CA ASN A 161 -2.28 -19.63 9.43
C ASN A 161 -3.28 -19.88 8.29
N LEU A 162 -2.86 -19.81 7.02
CA LEU A 162 -3.72 -20.11 5.87
C LEU A 162 -4.20 -21.57 5.87
N ASP A 163 -3.39 -22.49 6.40
CA ASP A 163 -3.72 -23.92 6.41
C ASP A 163 -4.61 -24.32 7.59
N THR A 164 -4.62 -23.54 8.68
CA THR A 164 -5.23 -23.94 9.96
C THR A 164 -6.60 -23.33 10.23
N ASP A 165 -6.98 -22.26 9.54
CA ASP A 165 -8.30 -21.64 9.64
C ASP A 165 -8.88 -21.53 8.23
N GLU A 166 -9.94 -22.30 7.97
CA GLU A 166 -10.60 -22.35 6.66
C GLU A 166 -11.07 -20.97 6.18
N SER A 167 -11.17 -19.96 7.05
CA SER A 167 -11.66 -18.63 6.72
C SER A 167 -10.60 -17.64 6.19
N PHE A 168 -9.30 -17.93 6.26
CA PHE A 168 -8.27 -17.04 5.71
C PHE A 168 -8.03 -17.26 4.22
N GLY A 169 -7.84 -16.18 3.47
CA GLY A 169 -7.48 -16.27 2.05
C GLY A 169 -8.55 -16.85 1.12
N GLN A 170 -9.78 -17.13 1.59
CA GLN A 170 -10.83 -17.78 0.78
C GLN A 170 -11.14 -17.06 -0.54
N ARG A 171 -10.94 -15.74 -0.61
CA ARG A 171 -11.20 -14.93 -1.81
C ARG A 171 -9.95 -14.69 -2.64
N LEU A 172 -8.78 -15.08 -2.16
CA LEU A 172 -7.51 -14.87 -2.86
C LEU A 172 -7.39 -15.87 -4.01
N GLU A 173 -7.46 -15.38 -5.23
CA GLU A 173 -7.41 -16.20 -6.44
C GLU A 173 -5.98 -16.32 -6.98
N ILE A 174 -5.23 -15.24 -6.92
CA ILE A 174 -3.88 -15.15 -7.50
C ILE A 174 -2.93 -14.53 -6.48
N VAL A 175 -1.82 -15.23 -6.23
CA VAL A 175 -0.71 -14.74 -5.42
C VAL A 175 0.57 -14.77 -6.25
N ASN A 176 1.14 -13.60 -6.51
CA ASN A 176 2.46 -13.51 -7.13
C ASN A 176 3.54 -13.64 -6.05
N LEU A 177 4.20 -14.80 -6.05
CA LEU A 177 5.33 -15.13 -5.16
C LEU A 177 6.68 -15.11 -5.90
N SER A 178 6.76 -14.42 -7.04
CA SER A 178 8.00 -14.35 -7.82
C SER A 178 9.15 -13.77 -6.98
N ARG A 179 10.32 -14.42 -7.02
CA ARG A 179 11.53 -13.96 -6.30
C ARG A 179 11.34 -13.80 -4.78
N ILE A 180 10.37 -14.51 -4.20
CA ILE A 180 10.23 -14.62 -2.74
C ILE A 180 11.43 -15.38 -2.15
N SER A 181 11.94 -14.88 -1.03
CA SER A 181 12.85 -15.61 -0.15
C SER A 181 12.11 -16.01 1.13
N VAL A 182 12.32 -17.22 1.63
CA VAL A 182 11.70 -17.69 2.88
C VAL A 182 12.79 -17.92 3.92
N PHE A 183 12.52 -17.57 5.18
CA PHE A 183 13.40 -17.90 6.29
C PHE A 183 12.63 -18.57 7.44
N THR A 184 13.36 -19.34 8.23
CA THR A 184 12.89 -20.03 9.43
C THR A 184 13.49 -19.35 10.66
N GLY A 185 12.68 -18.72 11.50
CA GLY A 185 13.14 -18.08 12.73
C GLY A 185 12.18 -16.97 13.17
N LEU A 186 12.18 -16.60 14.45
CA LEU A 186 11.50 -15.39 14.90
C LEU A 186 12.26 -14.20 14.28
N ILE A 187 11.60 -13.32 13.52
CA ILE A 187 12.14 -11.97 13.38
C ILE A 187 12.04 -11.41 14.79
N ALA A 188 13.18 -11.13 15.43
CA ALA A 188 13.14 -10.32 16.65
C ALA A 188 12.38 -9.05 16.27
N SER A 189 11.23 -8.83 16.90
CA SER A 189 10.49 -7.57 16.76
C SER A 189 11.45 -6.47 17.18
N ASP A 190 12.13 -5.82 16.23
CA ASP A 190 13.18 -4.85 16.55
C ASP A 190 12.50 -3.56 17.06
N PRO A 191 12.62 -3.21 18.36
CA PRO A 191 12.26 -1.89 18.82
C PRO A 191 13.51 -1.01 18.66
N LYS A 192 13.84 -0.68 17.41
CA LYS A 192 14.96 0.19 16.99
C LYS A 192 16.36 -0.43 17.11
N HIS A 193 16.89 -0.80 15.94
CA HIS A 193 18.31 -1.00 15.62
C HIS A 193 18.95 -2.22 16.29
N GLU A 194 19.16 -3.29 15.52
CA GLU A 194 20.43 -4.01 15.61
C GLU A 194 20.81 -4.73 14.30
N TYR A 195 21.96 -4.33 13.76
CA TYR A 195 22.65 -5.00 12.67
C TYR A 195 23.02 -6.42 13.09
N TYR A 196 22.67 -7.43 12.28
CA TYR A 196 23.43 -8.68 12.27
C TYR A 196 23.72 -9.17 10.85
N LYS A 197 25.03 -9.17 10.56
CA LYS A 197 25.68 -9.97 9.51
C LYS A 197 25.35 -11.45 9.70
N ILE A 198 25.16 -12.14 8.58
CA ILE A 198 25.68 -13.49 8.37
C ILE A 198 26.57 -13.41 7.14
#